data_AF-A0A2V6MHL8-F1
#
_entry.id   AF-A0A2V6MHL8-F1
#
_cell.length_a   1.000
_cell.length_b   1.000
_cell.length_c   1.000
_cell.angle_alpha   90.00
_cell.angle_beta   90.00
_cell.angle_gamma   90.00
#
_symmetry.space_group_name_H-M   'P 1'
#
loop_
_entity.id
_entity.type
_entity.pdbx_description
1 polymer ?
#
loop_
_entity_poly.entity_id
_entity_poly.type
_entity_poly.pdbx_seq_one_letter_code
_entity_poly.pdbx_strand_id
1 'polypeptide(L)'
;MYKPLQASRILELPLHVMDTALFYPNRLDLSPREARKRVSSILDHAARLGGAVTINWHDRSIAPERLWDDFYVELLNDLETRGAWFVTATQAVSWFRKCRSAVFEEVQFDSGALHVKVSTSGGDKLAGLRLRIHKPRGSKQFAECADNQPTGYVDISLNQRIDALVAL
;
A
#
# COMPACT_ATOMS: atom_id res chain seq x y z
N MET A 1 0.34 -20.14 12.83
CA MET A 1 0.05 -18.84 13.47
C MET A 1 -0.18 -19.09 14.94
N TYR A 2 0.60 -18.46 15.83
CA TYR A 2 0.36 -18.55 17.27
C TYR A 2 -0.76 -17.58 17.67
N LYS A 3 -1.76 -18.07 18.38
CA LYS A 3 -2.84 -17.28 18.96
C LYS A 3 -2.71 -17.34 20.48
N PRO A 4 -2.38 -16.23 21.18
CA PRO A 4 -2.33 -16.24 22.62
C PRO A 4 -3.65 -16.75 23.21
N LEU A 5 -3.56 -17.54 24.28
CA LEU A 5 -4.73 -17.98 25.04
C LEU A 5 -5.56 -16.74 25.43
N GLN A 6 -6.88 -16.84 25.27
CA GLN A 6 -7.87 -15.77 25.50
C GLN A 6 -7.93 -14.62 24.48
N ALA A 7 -7.03 -14.54 23.50
CA ALA A 7 -7.18 -13.55 22.42
C ALA A 7 -8.43 -13.89 21.58
N SER A 8 -9.41 -12.99 21.48
CA SER A 8 -10.60 -13.21 20.63
C SER A 8 -10.41 -12.69 19.21
N ARG A 9 -9.51 -11.73 19.02
CA ARG A 9 -9.19 -11.09 17.73
C ARG A 9 -7.69 -10.87 17.64
N ILE A 10 -7.10 -11.22 16.49
CA ILE A 10 -5.70 -10.98 16.17
C ILE A 10 -5.65 -10.19 14.86
N LEU A 11 -4.78 -9.19 14.84
CA LEU A 11 -4.37 -8.52 13.61
C LEU A 11 -2.88 -8.74 13.45
N GLU A 12 -2.49 -9.23 12.29
CA GLU A 12 -1.10 -9.44 11.94
C GLU A 12 -0.65 -8.30 11.03
N LEU A 13 0.49 -7.69 11.37
CA LEU A 13 1.22 -6.85 10.44
C LEU A 13 2.29 -7.73 9.80
N PRO A 14 2.16 -8.06 8.50
CA PRO A 14 3.15 -8.88 7.82
C PRO A 14 4.51 -8.19 7.87
N LEU A 15 5.60 -8.96 8.00
CA LEU A 15 6.97 -8.45 7.88
C LEU A 15 7.48 -8.65 6.45
N HIS A 16 7.81 -7.57 5.74
CA HIS A 16 8.15 -7.63 4.31
C HIS A 16 9.66 -7.61 4.04
N VAL A 17 10.38 -6.74 4.74
CA VAL A 17 11.81 -6.51 4.52
C VAL A 17 12.56 -6.72 5.83
N MET A 18 13.65 -7.48 5.78
CA MET A 18 14.56 -7.70 6.92
C MET A 18 16.00 -7.57 6.43
N ASP A 19 16.77 -6.71 7.10
CA ASP A 19 18.20 -6.49 6.85
C ASP A 19 19.02 -7.79 6.74
N THR A 20 18.88 -8.67 7.72
CA THR A 20 19.57 -9.97 7.79
C THR A 20 19.12 -10.92 6.69
N ALA A 21 17.87 -10.84 6.24
CA ALA A 21 17.42 -11.66 5.13
C ALA A 21 18.04 -11.19 3.82
N LEU A 22 18.14 -9.87 3.62
CA LEU A 22 18.70 -9.26 2.41
C LEU A 22 20.19 -9.52 2.27
N PHE A 23 20.97 -9.25 3.32
CA PHE A 23 22.42 -9.05 3.18
C PHE A 23 23.29 -10.11 3.85
N TYR A 24 22.72 -10.98 4.69
CA TYR A 24 23.55 -11.96 5.40
C TYR A 24 23.96 -13.11 4.46
N PRO A 25 25.23 -13.56 4.46
CA PRO A 25 25.72 -14.57 3.51
C PRO A 25 24.95 -15.89 3.52
N ASN A 26 24.45 -16.29 4.69
CA ASN A 26 23.67 -17.52 4.85
C ASN A 26 22.17 -17.31 4.60
N ARG A 27 21.78 -16.23 3.92
CA ARG A 27 20.40 -15.89 3.56
C ARG A 27 20.32 -15.60 2.06
N LEU A 28 19.92 -14.38 1.66
CA LEU A 28 19.87 -14.02 0.26
C LEU A 28 21.22 -13.49 -0.27
N ASP A 29 22.10 -13.03 0.62
CA ASP A 29 23.44 -12.52 0.27
C ASP A 29 23.43 -11.52 -0.89
N LEU A 30 22.44 -10.62 -0.90
CA LEU A 30 22.26 -9.68 -2.00
C LEU A 30 23.26 -8.55 -1.90
N SER A 31 23.78 -8.12 -3.05
CA SER A 31 24.41 -6.81 -3.14
C SER A 31 23.39 -5.69 -2.87
N PRO A 32 23.81 -4.49 -2.46
CA PRO A 32 22.91 -3.34 -2.28
C PRO A 32 22.02 -3.05 -3.51
N ARG A 33 22.57 -3.22 -4.72
CA ARG A 33 21.83 -3.04 -5.98
C ARG A 33 20.71 -4.08 -6.15
N GLU A 34 20.97 -5.34 -5.81
CA GLU A 34 19.99 -6.42 -5.91
C GLU A 34 18.92 -6.30 -4.82
N ALA A 35 19.33 -5.93 -3.61
CA ALA A 35 18.42 -5.62 -2.51
C ALA A 35 17.48 -4.48 -2.89
N ARG A 36 18.00 -3.39 -3.49
CA ARG A 36 17.19 -2.27 -3.98
C ARG A 36 16.16 -2.74 -4.99
N LYS A 37 16.57 -3.48 -6.02
CA LYS A 37 15.66 -4.01 -7.04
C LYS A 37 14.55 -4.88 -6.42
N ARG A 38 14.90 -5.72 -5.44
CA ARG A 38 13.95 -6.59 -4.73
C ARG A 38 12.94 -5.76 -3.92
N VAL A 39 13.44 -4.82 -3.12
CA VAL A 39 12.60 -3.97 -2.26
C VAL A 39 11.72 -3.05 -3.09
N SER A 40 12.24 -2.42 -4.14
CA SER A 40 11.44 -1.57 -5.04
C SER A 40 10.23 -2.32 -5.61
N SER A 41 10.36 -3.59 -5.99
CA SER A 41 9.20 -4.37 -6.45
C SER A 41 8.12 -4.56 -5.37
N ILE A 42 8.51 -4.69 -4.10
CA ILE A 42 7.56 -4.74 -2.97
C ILE A 42 6.88 -3.37 -2.80
N LEU A 43 7.66 -2.29 -2.87
CA LEU A 43 7.15 -0.93 -2.75
C LEU A 43 6.20 -0.57 -3.89
N ASP A 44 6.50 -0.96 -5.12
CA ASP A 44 5.66 -0.72 -6.30
C ASP A 44 4.31 -1.42 -6.14
N HIS A 45 4.31 -2.66 -5.61
CA HIS A 45 3.08 -3.37 -5.30
C HIS A 45 2.26 -2.66 -4.22
N ALA A 46 2.90 -2.25 -3.12
CA ALA A 46 2.22 -1.55 -2.03
C ALA A 46 1.67 -0.20 -2.50
N ALA A 47 2.45 0.59 -3.22
CA ALA A 47 2.01 1.88 -3.77
C ALA A 47 0.83 1.70 -4.74
N ARG A 48 0.91 0.69 -5.63
CA ARG A 48 -0.17 0.40 -6.56
C ARG A 48 -1.45 -0.03 -5.84
N LEU A 49 -1.36 -0.86 -4.81
CA LEU A 49 -2.52 -1.44 -4.12
C LEU A 49 -3.00 -0.60 -2.92
N GLY A 50 -2.31 0.49 -2.58
CA GLY A 50 -2.58 1.26 -1.37
C GLY A 50 -2.30 0.45 -0.10
N GLY A 51 -1.24 -0.36 -0.10
CA GLY A 51 -0.86 -1.23 1.02
C GLY A 51 0.10 -0.58 2.00
N ALA A 52 0.47 -1.34 3.04
CA ALA A 52 1.52 -0.99 3.99
C ALA A 52 2.72 -1.91 3.82
N VAL A 53 3.93 -1.36 4.00
CA VAL A 53 5.19 -2.12 3.99
C VAL A 53 5.85 -1.95 5.35
N THR A 54 6.40 -3.04 5.85
CA THR A 54 7.13 -3.09 7.12
C THR A 54 8.57 -3.47 6.84
N ILE A 55 9.48 -2.72 7.44
CA ILE A 55 10.91 -2.87 7.26
C ILE A 55 11.50 -3.07 8.65
N ASN A 56 12.18 -4.18 8.83
CA ASN A 56 12.96 -4.47 10.03
C ASN A 56 14.44 -4.23 9.72
N TRP A 57 15.10 -3.44 10.57
CA TRP A 57 16.52 -3.18 10.55
C TRP A 57 17.05 -3.18 11.98
N HIS A 58 18.32 -3.50 12.16
CA HIS A 58 18.96 -3.50 13.47
C HIS A 58 19.98 -2.36 13.54
N ASP A 59 19.88 -1.51 14.57
CA ASP A 59 20.83 -0.42 14.84
C ASP A 59 22.18 -0.95 15.37
N ARG A 60 22.12 -2.07 16.10
CA ARG A 60 23.26 -2.76 16.68
C ARG A 60 23.08 -4.25 16.48
N SER A 61 23.85 -4.80 15.56
CA SER A 61 24.14 -6.21 15.59
C SER A 61 25.03 -6.50 16.83
N ILE A 62 24.75 -7.57 17.57
CA ILE A 62 25.69 -8.11 18.57
C ILE A 62 26.96 -8.68 17.88
N ALA A 63 26.90 -8.90 16.56
CA ALA A 63 28.01 -9.24 15.69
C ALA A 63 28.68 -7.98 15.07
N PRO A 64 29.84 -8.09 14.40
CA PRO A 64 30.58 -6.96 13.81
C PRO A 64 29.69 -5.97 13.04
N GLU A 65 30.11 -4.70 13.00
CA GLU A 65 29.42 -3.64 12.27
C GLU A 65 29.13 -4.09 10.84
N ARG A 66 27.85 -4.06 10.47
CA ARG A 66 27.37 -4.61 9.20
C ARG A 66 27.46 -3.61 8.05
N LEU A 67 27.57 -2.31 8.37
CA LEU A 67 27.73 -1.21 7.41
C LEU A 67 26.67 -1.25 6.27
N TRP A 68 25.39 -1.40 6.65
CA TRP A 68 24.24 -1.41 5.72
C TRP A 68 23.43 -0.10 5.77
N ASP A 69 23.94 0.92 6.43
CA ASP A 69 23.30 2.21 6.66
C ASP A 69 22.98 2.96 5.36
N ASP A 70 23.90 2.99 4.41
CA ASP A 70 23.70 3.65 3.11
C ASP A 70 22.43 3.16 2.40
N PHE A 71 22.19 1.85 2.42
CA PHE A 71 20.99 1.25 1.83
C PHE A 71 19.70 1.79 2.48
N TYR A 72 19.70 1.95 3.81
CA TYR A 72 18.52 2.45 4.53
C TYR A 72 18.29 3.94 4.32
N VAL A 73 19.35 4.75 4.26
CA VAL A 73 19.25 6.16 3.93
C VAL A 73 18.62 6.34 2.55
N GLU A 74 19.11 5.61 1.55
CA GLU A 74 18.55 5.64 0.20
C GLU A 74 17.10 5.15 0.14
N LEU A 75 16.78 4.08 0.89
CA LEU A 75 15.42 3.53 0.96
C LEU A 75 14.44 4.53 1.59
N LEU A 76 14.83 5.24 2.65
CA LEU A 76 14.00 6.27 3.27
C LEU A 76 13.74 7.42 2.29
N ASN A 77 14.77 7.86 1.55
CA ASN A 77 14.61 8.89 0.53
C ASN A 77 13.66 8.46 -0.61
N ASP A 78 13.73 7.20 -1.05
CA ASP A 78 12.80 6.63 -2.06
C ASP A 78 11.36 6.62 -1.51
N LEU A 79 11.17 6.20 -0.26
CA LEU A 79 9.85 6.19 0.39
C LEU A 79 9.26 7.59 0.55
N GLU A 80 10.06 8.57 0.97
CA GLU A 80 9.63 9.98 1.03
C GLU A 80 9.24 10.52 -0.34
N THR A 81 10.05 10.25 -1.37
CA THR A 81 9.77 10.64 -2.76
C THR A 81 8.46 10.04 -3.28
N ARG A 82 8.13 8.82 -2.84
CA ARG A 82 6.86 8.14 -3.15
C ARG A 82 5.66 8.67 -2.35
N GLY A 83 5.86 9.60 -1.42
CA GLY A 83 4.82 10.12 -0.53
C GLY A 83 4.37 9.10 0.52
N ALA A 84 5.28 8.24 0.99
CA ALA A 84 4.97 7.26 2.02
C ALA A 84 4.52 7.94 3.33
N TRP A 85 3.52 7.35 3.99
CA TRP A 85 3.07 7.77 5.31
C TRP A 85 3.75 6.91 6.38
N PHE A 86 4.77 7.46 7.03
CA PHE A 86 5.49 6.79 8.11
C PHE A 86 4.66 6.79 9.40
N VAL A 87 4.44 5.60 9.95
CA VAL A 87 3.50 5.39 11.06
C VAL A 87 3.97 4.35 12.05
N THR A 88 3.48 4.47 13.28
CA THR A 88 3.57 3.40 14.28
C THR A 88 2.68 2.21 13.91
N ALA A 89 2.98 1.02 14.46
CA ALA A 89 2.14 -0.17 14.30
C ALA A 89 0.67 0.08 14.70
N THR A 90 0.43 0.84 15.78
CA THR A 90 -0.91 1.21 16.24
C THR A 90 -1.67 2.05 15.21
N GLN A 91 -1.00 3.01 14.57
CA GLN A 91 -1.58 3.83 13.50
C GLN A 91 -1.87 2.99 12.25
N ALA A 92 -0.95 2.11 11.84
CA ALA A 92 -1.18 1.20 10.71
C ALA A 92 -2.40 0.30 10.94
N VAL A 93 -2.52 -0.29 12.14
CA VAL A 93 -3.69 -1.09 12.54
C VAL A 93 -4.98 -0.27 12.55
N SER A 94 -4.93 0.97 13.04
CA SER A 94 -6.09 1.86 13.07
C SER A 94 -6.55 2.26 11.67
N TRP A 95 -5.59 2.55 10.78
CA TRP A 95 -5.86 2.81 9.37
C TRP A 95 -6.43 1.58 8.66
N PHE A 96 -5.89 0.39 8.90
CA PHE A 96 -6.46 -0.85 8.36
C PHE A 96 -7.92 -1.06 8.81
N ARG A 97 -8.24 -0.79 10.09
CA ARG A 97 -9.63 -0.85 10.58
C ARG A 97 -10.53 0.19 9.90
N LYS A 98 -10.03 1.40 9.65
CA LYS A 98 -10.74 2.43 8.86
C LYS A 98 -11.07 1.89 7.46
N CYS A 99 -10.09 1.31 6.75
CA CYS A 99 -10.31 0.66 5.45
C CYS A 99 -11.40 -0.43 5.54
N ARG A 100 -11.36 -1.27 6.57
CA ARG A 100 -12.33 -2.37 6.78
C ARG A 100 -13.72 -1.90 7.19
N SER A 101 -13.86 -0.66 7.61
CA SER A 101 -15.16 -0.06 7.94
C SER A 101 -15.80 0.66 6.75
N ALA A 102 -15.11 0.75 5.60
CA ALA A 102 -15.69 1.34 4.42
C ALA A 102 -16.85 0.46 3.92
N VAL A 103 -18.00 1.09 3.66
CA VAL A 103 -19.23 0.44 3.19
C VAL A 103 -19.68 1.13 1.91
N PHE A 104 -19.97 0.33 0.89
CA PHE A 104 -20.67 0.77 -0.30
C PHE A 104 -22.16 0.83 0.03
N GLU A 105 -22.71 2.03 0.16
CA GLU A 105 -24.11 2.27 0.47
C GLU A 105 -24.97 2.14 -0.79
N GLU A 106 -24.45 2.61 -1.92
CA GLU A 106 -25.13 2.60 -3.20
C GLU A 106 -24.12 2.46 -4.33
N VAL A 107 -24.44 1.59 -5.29
CA VAL A 107 -23.66 1.40 -6.52
C VAL A 107 -24.66 1.21 -7.65
N GLN A 108 -24.81 2.20 -8.52
CA GLN A 108 -25.70 2.16 -9.67
C GLN A 108 -24.92 2.53 -10.92
N PHE A 109 -25.12 1.78 -11.98
CA PHE A 109 -24.53 2.06 -13.28
C PHE A 109 -25.66 2.34 -14.27
N ASP A 110 -25.67 3.55 -14.81
CA ASP A 110 -26.72 3.98 -15.72
C ASP A 110 -26.13 4.81 -16.87
N SER A 111 -26.47 4.42 -18.10
CA SER A 111 -26.07 5.16 -19.32
C SER A 111 -24.58 5.54 -19.42
N GLY A 112 -23.66 4.68 -18.95
CA GLY A 112 -22.21 4.94 -18.98
C GLY A 112 -21.68 5.74 -17.78
N ALA A 113 -22.53 6.07 -16.82
CA ALA A 113 -22.13 6.72 -15.57
C ALA A 113 -22.30 5.79 -14.38
N LEU A 114 -21.29 5.75 -13.52
CA LEU A 114 -21.33 5.06 -12.23
C LEU A 114 -21.68 6.06 -11.14
N HIS A 115 -22.85 5.90 -10.53
CA HIS A 115 -23.20 6.54 -9.27
C HIS A 115 -22.74 5.65 -8.11
N VAL A 116 -21.87 6.18 -7.26
CA VAL A 116 -21.31 5.44 -6.14
C VAL A 116 -21.35 6.26 -4.86
N LYS A 117 -21.88 5.63 -3.82
CA LYS A 117 -21.95 6.19 -2.48
C LYS A 117 -21.21 5.29 -1.52
N VAL A 118 -20.16 5.83 -0.90
CA VAL A 118 -19.30 5.09 0.02
C VAL A 118 -19.14 5.90 1.29
N SER A 119 -19.28 5.26 2.44
CA SER A 119 -18.95 5.84 3.73
C SER A 119 -17.86 5.03 4.43
N THR A 120 -17.14 5.65 5.36
CA THR A 120 -16.15 4.99 6.21
C THR A 120 -16.22 5.59 7.60
N SER A 121 -16.02 4.75 8.62
CA SER A 121 -15.92 5.19 10.01
C SER A 121 -14.45 5.29 10.42
N GLY A 122 -14.03 6.43 10.98
CA GLY A 122 -12.67 6.57 11.48
C GLY A 122 -12.32 8.02 11.80
N GLY A 123 -11.35 8.22 12.68
CA GLY A 123 -10.92 9.57 13.08
C GLY A 123 -10.14 10.30 11.98
N ASP A 124 -10.23 11.63 12.00
CA ASP A 124 -9.65 12.54 10.98
C ASP A 124 -8.11 12.57 10.98
N LYS A 125 -7.46 11.97 11.97
CA LYS A 125 -5.98 11.95 12.11
C LYS A 125 -5.30 10.83 11.33
N LEU A 126 -6.04 9.99 10.61
CA LEU A 126 -5.50 8.90 9.78
C LEU A 126 -5.48 9.30 8.31
N ALA A 127 -4.55 8.74 7.53
CA ALA A 127 -4.53 8.95 6.09
C ALA A 127 -5.90 8.69 5.43
N GLY A 128 -6.20 9.46 4.38
CA GLY A 128 -7.40 9.30 3.58
C GLY A 128 -7.46 7.92 2.92
N LEU A 129 -8.66 7.44 2.62
CA LEU A 129 -8.86 6.25 1.81
C LEU A 129 -8.96 6.64 0.33
N ARG A 130 -8.93 5.64 -0.53
CA ARG A 130 -9.08 5.82 -1.97
C ARG A 130 -10.07 4.80 -2.50
N LEU A 131 -11.07 5.29 -3.23
CA LEU A 131 -11.98 4.47 -4.02
C LEU A 131 -11.36 4.27 -5.40
N ARG A 132 -11.09 3.02 -5.78
CA ARG A 132 -10.61 2.66 -7.11
C ARG A 132 -11.73 2.03 -7.93
N ILE A 133 -12.01 2.60 -9.10
CA ILE A 133 -13.02 2.13 -10.04
C ILE A 133 -12.31 1.56 -11.26
N HIS A 134 -12.43 0.25 -11.49
CA HIS A 134 -11.82 -0.40 -12.65
C HIS A 134 -12.69 -0.24 -13.90
N LYS A 135 -12.07 0.14 -15.02
CA LYS A 135 -12.75 0.24 -16.31
C LYS A 135 -12.96 -1.16 -16.90
N PRO A 136 -14.12 -1.46 -17.52
CA PRO A 136 -14.34 -2.73 -18.20
C PRO A 136 -13.29 -2.96 -19.28
N ARG A 137 -12.62 -4.11 -19.27
CA ARG A 137 -11.74 -4.51 -20.38
C ARG A 137 -12.62 -5.09 -21.49
N GLY A 138 -13.02 -4.27 -22.48
CA GLY A 138 -13.74 -4.83 -23.64
C GLY A 138 -14.66 -3.94 -24.48
N SER A 139 -14.78 -2.63 -24.23
CA SER A 139 -15.49 -1.75 -25.17
C SER A 139 -14.62 -1.49 -26.42
N LYS A 140 -14.62 -2.43 -27.36
CA LYS A 140 -14.11 -2.19 -28.72
C LYS A 140 -15.09 -1.27 -29.47
N GLN A 141 -14.97 0.04 -29.27
CA GLN A 141 -15.50 1.15 -30.09
C GLN A 141 -15.13 2.43 -29.33
N PHE A 142 -14.31 3.39 -29.76
CA PHE A 142 -13.83 3.84 -31.07
C PHE A 142 -12.36 4.34 -30.96
N ALA A 143 -11.76 4.61 -32.12
CA ALA A 143 -10.34 4.71 -32.42
C ALA A 143 -9.53 5.90 -31.82
N GLU A 144 -8.21 5.62 -31.71
CA GLU A 144 -7.03 6.45 -31.99
C GLU A 144 -6.95 7.91 -31.48
N CYS A 145 -6.07 8.16 -30.50
CA CYS A 145 -4.81 8.90 -30.69
C CYS A 145 -4.01 9.00 -29.36
N ALA A 146 -2.69 8.77 -29.48
CA ALA A 146 -1.59 9.21 -28.61
C ALA A 146 -1.55 8.80 -27.12
N ASP A 147 -0.68 7.83 -26.85
CA ASP A 147 0.42 7.89 -25.87
C ASP A 147 0.15 8.38 -24.43
N ASN A 148 -0.35 7.45 -23.61
CA ASN A 148 0.18 7.09 -22.30
C ASN A 148 -0.78 6.02 -21.77
N GLN A 149 -0.33 4.83 -21.36
CA GLN A 149 -1.27 3.79 -20.92
C GLN A 149 -2.25 4.35 -19.87
N PRO A 150 -3.54 4.53 -20.18
CA PRO A 150 -4.48 4.98 -19.18
C PRO A 150 -4.59 3.81 -18.23
N THR A 151 -4.18 3.99 -16.97
CA THR A 151 -4.40 3.01 -15.92
C THR A 151 -5.83 2.53 -16.06
N GLY A 152 -6.07 1.21 -16.14
CA GLY A 152 -7.40 0.63 -16.37
C GLY A 152 -8.37 0.84 -15.20
N TYR A 153 -8.19 1.93 -14.45
CA TYR A 153 -8.95 2.35 -13.30
C TYR A 153 -8.84 3.88 -13.11
N VAL A 154 -9.81 4.43 -12.38
CA VAL A 154 -9.84 5.80 -11.86
C VAL A 154 -9.81 5.74 -10.34
N ASP A 155 -9.08 6.65 -9.71
CA ASP A 155 -8.93 6.75 -8.25
C ASP A 155 -9.60 8.04 -7.73
N ILE A 156 -10.41 7.92 -6.67
CA ILE A 156 -11.12 9.05 -6.04
C ILE A 156 -10.82 9.04 -4.53
N SER A 157 -10.49 10.21 -3.96
CA SER A 157 -10.19 10.36 -2.53
C SER A 157 -11.43 10.20 -1.65
N LEU A 158 -11.38 9.27 -0.69
CA LEU A 158 -12.44 8.98 0.29
C LEU A 158 -12.00 9.37 1.70
N ASN A 159 -12.51 10.50 2.19
CA ASN A 159 -12.17 10.97 3.54
C ASN A 159 -13.11 10.41 4.62
N GLN A 160 -14.43 10.60 4.44
CA GLN A 160 -15.48 10.09 5.33
C GLN A 160 -16.68 9.56 4.54
N ARG A 161 -17.14 10.33 3.56
CA ARG A 161 -18.19 9.93 2.62
C ARG A 161 -17.87 10.47 1.23
N ILE A 162 -18.22 9.69 0.22
CA ILE A 162 -18.30 10.12 -1.18
C ILE A 162 -19.72 9.81 -1.65
N ASP A 163 -20.29 10.74 -2.41
CA ASP A 163 -21.47 10.54 -3.24
C ASP A 163 -21.09 11.13 -4.61
N ALA A 164 -20.76 10.27 -5.57
CA ALA A 164 -20.13 10.68 -6.82
C ALA A 164 -20.74 10.01 -8.04
N LEU A 165 -20.91 10.81 -9.10
CA LEU A 165 -21.22 10.34 -10.45
C LEU A 165 -19.93 10.35 -11.29
N VAL A 166 -19.53 9.20 -11.79
CA VAL A 166 -18.28 8.99 -12.54
C VAL A 166 -18.62 8.55 -13.95
N ALA A 167 -18.31 9.37 -14.96
CA ALA A 167 -18.40 8.95 -16.35
C ALA A 167 -17.30 7.91 -16.65
N LEU A 168 -17.68 6.75 -17.19
CA LEU A 168 -16.78 5.63 -17.46
C LEU A 168 -16.55 5.39 -18.95
#